data_AF-A0A5N1JSS1-F1
#
_entry.id   AF-A0A5N1JSS1-F1
#
_cell.length_a   1.000
_cell.length_b   1.000
_cell.length_c   1.000
_cell.angle_alpha   90.00
_cell.angle_beta   90.00
_cell.angle_gamma   90.00
#
_symmetry.space_group_name_H-M   'P 1'
#
loop_
_entity.id
_entity.type
_entity.pdbx_description
1 polymer ?
#
loop_
_entity_poly.entity_id
_entity_poly.type
_entity_poly.pdbx_seq_one_letter_code
_entity_poly.pdbx_strand_id
1 'polypeptide(L)'
;MKPLHCLLLLTAFACQSKKNTDHDQADAYRDLLIDRVIWKKSDVANPPGSPTNVHGFTMTNTSELYSYHQIEVRFDYFDSTYHKIGSSNRILPQAIGPRAALPVRDIQDGPVMPAARSATVTVVKAESDRAVLPE
;
A
#
# COMPACT_ATOMS: atom_id res chain seq x y z
N MET A 1 18.19 -68.17 14.81
CA MET A 1 17.79 -67.01 15.65
C MET A 1 19.02 -66.13 15.89
N LYS A 2 19.04 -64.91 15.32
CA LYS A 2 19.70 -63.70 15.83
C LYS A 2 19.39 -62.54 14.85
N PRO A 3 18.79 -61.44 15.32
CA PRO A 3 18.13 -60.50 14.44
C PRO A 3 19.06 -59.41 13.89
N LEU A 4 18.69 -59.04 12.67
CA LEU A 4 19.06 -57.93 11.83
C LEU A 4 18.88 -56.58 12.57
N HIS A 5 19.92 -56.01 13.18
CA HIS A 5 19.83 -54.70 13.86
C HIS A 5 20.99 -53.79 13.43
N CYS A 6 20.89 -53.19 12.25
CA CYS A 6 21.72 -52.02 11.92
C CYS A 6 21.08 -51.19 10.79
N LEU A 7 19.81 -50.82 10.94
CA LEU A 7 19.12 -49.96 9.97
C LEU A 7 18.17 -48.97 10.68
N LEU A 8 18.67 -48.24 11.68
CA LEU A 8 17.89 -47.22 12.40
C LEU A 8 18.75 -45.98 12.73
N LEU A 9 19.40 -45.39 11.73
CA LEU A 9 20.16 -44.13 11.89
C LEU A 9 19.93 -43.15 10.71
N LEU A 10 18.73 -43.14 10.12
CA LEU A 10 18.40 -42.25 8.99
C LEU A 10 17.21 -41.31 9.21
N THR A 11 16.70 -41.15 10.44
CA THR A 11 15.53 -40.29 10.72
C THR A 11 15.86 -38.92 11.33
N ALA A 12 17.12 -38.47 11.30
CA ALA A 12 17.54 -37.23 11.97
C ALA A 12 17.58 -35.97 11.08
N PHE A 13 16.86 -35.90 9.95
CA PHE A 13 16.79 -34.70 9.11
C PHE A 13 15.38 -34.29 8.67
N ALA A 14 14.36 -34.56 9.49
CA ALA A 14 12.99 -34.08 9.23
C ALA A 14 12.58 -32.98 10.23
N CYS A 15 13.39 -31.92 10.34
CA CYS A 15 12.98 -30.66 10.97
C CYS A 15 13.80 -29.51 10.38
N GLN A 16 13.76 -29.34 9.05
CA GLN A 16 13.95 -28.00 8.50
C GLN A 16 12.73 -27.21 8.92
N SER A 17 12.89 -26.43 10.00
CA SER A 17 12.02 -25.31 10.34
C SER A 17 11.68 -24.60 9.03
N LYS A 18 10.41 -24.66 8.61
CA LYS A 18 9.88 -23.74 7.60
C LYS A 18 10.14 -22.34 8.14
N LYS A 19 11.25 -21.72 7.73
CA LYS A 19 11.39 -20.28 7.80
C LYS A 19 10.18 -19.75 7.04
N ASN A 20 9.29 -19.06 7.74
CA ASN A 20 8.18 -18.35 7.12
C ASN A 20 8.78 -17.33 6.15
N THR A 21 8.92 -17.72 4.90
CA THR A 21 9.35 -16.87 3.78
C THR A 21 8.34 -15.77 3.46
N ASP A 22 7.15 -15.80 4.06
CA ASP A 22 6.08 -14.81 3.83
C ASP A 22 6.48 -13.38 4.20
N HIS A 23 7.43 -13.19 5.13
CA HIS A 23 7.91 -11.85 5.50
C HIS A 23 9.09 -11.35 4.65
N ASP A 24 9.74 -12.23 3.89
CA ASP A 24 10.87 -11.87 3.04
C ASP A 24 10.44 -11.44 1.63
N GLN A 25 9.15 -11.54 1.29
CA GLN A 25 8.61 -11.12 0.00
C GLN A 25 7.95 -9.74 0.12
N ALA A 26 8.21 -8.88 -0.87
CA ALA A 26 7.55 -7.58 -1.00
C ALA A 26 6.03 -7.76 -1.19
N ASP A 27 5.25 -7.02 -0.40
CA ASP A 27 3.80 -6.93 -0.51
C ASP A 27 3.35 -5.50 -0.20
N ALA A 28 3.03 -4.73 -1.23
CA ALA A 28 2.63 -3.34 -1.08
C ALA A 28 1.33 -3.16 -0.27
N TYR A 29 0.41 -4.13 -0.30
CA TYR A 29 -0.86 -4.04 0.45
C TYR A 29 -0.63 -4.20 1.95
N ARG A 30 0.33 -5.04 2.32
CA ARG A 30 0.74 -5.24 3.71
C ARG A 30 1.70 -4.15 4.19
N ASP A 31 2.63 -3.76 3.34
CA ASP A 31 3.79 -2.95 3.74
C ASP A 31 3.51 -1.44 3.65
N LEU A 32 2.55 -0.98 2.83
CA LEU A 32 2.21 0.44 2.71
C LEU A 32 0.94 0.76 3.49
N LEU A 33 1.10 1.47 4.60
CA LEU A 33 0.01 1.99 5.41
C LEU A 33 -0.35 3.40 4.98
N ILE A 34 -1.64 3.71 4.92
CA ILE A 34 -2.13 5.07 4.70
C ILE A 34 -2.83 5.56 5.97
N ASP A 35 -2.38 6.71 6.46
CA ASP A 35 -2.98 7.39 7.62
C ASP A 35 -3.22 8.88 7.34
N ARG A 36 -3.90 9.55 8.29
CA ARG A 36 -4.18 11.00 8.28
C ARG A 36 -4.79 11.48 6.95
N VAL A 37 -5.76 10.72 6.47
CA VAL A 37 -6.48 11.01 5.22
C VAL A 37 -7.29 12.29 5.38
N ILE A 38 -7.09 13.20 4.42
CA ILE A 38 -7.81 14.45 4.29
C ILE A 38 -8.35 14.49 2.86
N TRP A 39 -9.64 14.73 2.73
CA TRP A 39 -10.26 15.08 1.47
C TRP A 39 -11.01 16.40 1.64
N LYS A 40 -10.78 17.31 0.70
CA LYS A 40 -11.48 18.59 0.62
C LYS A 40 -11.83 18.90 -0.84
N LYS A 41 -12.76 19.82 -1.01
CA LYS A 41 -13.04 20.44 -2.31
C LYS A 41 -12.07 21.60 -2.49
N SER A 42 -11.60 21.86 -3.70
CA SER A 42 -10.77 23.04 -3.96
C SER A 42 -11.57 24.31 -3.70
N ASP A 43 -10.90 25.32 -3.12
CA ASP A 43 -11.50 26.64 -2.88
C ASP A 43 -11.69 27.41 -4.20
N VAL A 44 -10.84 27.09 -5.20
CA VAL A 44 -10.88 27.68 -6.54
C VAL A 44 -11.28 26.62 -7.55
N ALA A 45 -12.36 26.88 -8.30
CA ALA A 45 -12.79 26.03 -9.39
C ALA A 45 -11.75 26.08 -10.54
N ASN A 46 -11.17 24.94 -10.89
CA ASN A 46 -10.26 24.82 -12.03
C ASN A 46 -10.50 23.47 -12.76
N PRO A 47 -11.17 23.44 -13.94
CA PRO A 47 -11.58 24.57 -14.79
C PRO A 47 -12.70 25.45 -14.18
N PRO A 48 -12.93 26.66 -14.72
CA PRO A 48 -13.93 27.59 -14.20
C PRO A 48 -15.31 26.93 -14.08
N GLY A 49 -15.90 26.98 -12.89
CA GLY A 49 -17.28 26.53 -12.65
C GLY A 49 -17.45 25.18 -11.92
N SER A 50 -16.38 24.44 -11.61
CA SER A 50 -16.48 23.23 -10.77
C SER A 50 -15.31 23.07 -9.79
N PRO A 51 -15.57 22.93 -8.48
CA PRO A 51 -14.54 22.54 -7.53
C PRO A 51 -13.91 21.20 -7.92
N THR A 52 -12.63 21.01 -7.63
CA THR A 52 -11.93 19.74 -7.81
C THR A 52 -11.75 19.02 -6.49
N ASN A 53 -11.64 17.69 -6.53
CA ASN A 53 -11.25 16.94 -5.33
C ASN A 53 -9.78 17.20 -5.03
N VAL A 54 -9.46 17.45 -3.76
CA VAL A 54 -8.10 17.61 -3.28
C VAL A 54 -7.87 16.64 -2.13
N HIS A 55 -6.90 15.74 -2.30
CA HIS A 55 -6.57 14.72 -1.34
C HIS A 55 -5.21 14.97 -0.69
N GLY A 56 -5.10 14.59 0.57
CA GLY A 56 -3.85 14.49 1.30
C GLY A 56 -3.88 13.29 2.23
N PHE A 57 -2.73 12.68 2.47
CA PHE A 57 -2.56 11.57 3.39
C PHE A 57 -1.08 11.41 3.73
N THR A 58 -0.76 10.59 4.72
CA THR A 58 0.62 10.13 4.94
C THR A 58 0.69 8.65 4.59
N MET A 59 1.67 8.29 3.78
CA MET A 59 1.96 6.90 3.47
C MET A 59 3.18 6.46 4.25
N THR A 60 3.09 5.36 4.97
CA THR A 60 4.19 4.80 5.77
C THR A 60 4.55 3.42 5.21
N ASN A 61 5.82 3.24 4.87
CA ASN A 61 6.35 1.94 4.49
C ASN A 61 6.84 1.20 5.74
N THR A 62 6.17 0.12 6.10
CA THR A 62 6.54 -0.71 7.24
C THR A 62 7.60 -1.75 6.90
N SER A 63 7.94 -1.94 5.63
CA SER A 63 9.01 -2.87 5.23
C SER A 63 10.37 -2.40 5.73
N GLU A 64 11.21 -3.34 6.16
CA GLU A 64 12.62 -3.12 6.48
C GLU A 64 13.52 -3.29 5.26
N LEU A 65 13.06 -4.04 4.26
CA LEU A 65 13.90 -4.56 3.18
C LEU A 65 13.57 -3.98 1.83
N TYR A 66 12.41 -3.35 1.66
CA TYR A 66 11.91 -2.93 0.36
C TYR A 66 11.58 -1.44 0.32
N SER A 67 11.96 -0.81 -0.78
CA SER A 67 11.45 0.48 -1.23
C SER A 67 10.30 0.25 -2.20
N TYR A 68 9.33 1.15 -2.23
CA TYR A 68 8.21 1.10 -3.17
C TYR A 68 8.17 2.33 -4.06
N HIS A 69 7.85 2.15 -5.34
CA HIS A 69 7.70 3.21 -6.33
C HIS A 69 6.57 2.86 -7.32
N GLN A 70 6.24 3.80 -8.22
CA GLN A 70 5.05 3.69 -9.10
C GLN A 70 3.78 3.29 -8.32
N ILE A 71 3.62 3.87 -7.13
CA ILE A 71 2.54 3.50 -6.20
C ILE A 71 1.23 4.04 -6.76
N GLU A 72 0.35 3.14 -7.19
CA GLU A 72 -1.00 3.47 -7.62
C GLU A 72 -1.92 3.46 -6.41
N VAL A 73 -2.56 4.60 -6.16
CA VAL A 73 -3.62 4.77 -5.17
C VAL A 73 -4.96 4.96 -5.88
N ARG A 74 -6.02 4.46 -5.26
CA ARG A 74 -7.41 4.70 -5.67
C ARG A 74 -8.11 5.55 -4.64
N PHE A 75 -8.77 6.60 -5.12
CA PHE A 75 -9.75 7.35 -4.37
C PHE A 75 -11.13 6.78 -4.65
N ASP A 76 -11.85 6.36 -3.62
CA ASP A 76 -13.24 5.92 -3.72
C ASP A 76 -14.12 7.00 -3.07
N TYR A 77 -15.20 7.38 -3.75
CA TYR A 77 -16.10 8.45 -3.31
C TYR A 77 -17.47 7.89 -2.95
N PHE A 78 -18.04 8.40 -1.86
CA PHE A 78 -19.30 7.89 -1.31
C PHE A 78 -20.31 9.02 -1.08
N ASP A 79 -21.59 8.67 -1.18
CA ASP A 79 -22.69 9.56 -0.83
C ASP A 79 -22.97 9.59 0.69
N SER A 80 -24.04 10.29 1.10
CA SER A 80 -24.44 10.38 2.51
C SER A 80 -24.87 9.06 3.14
N THR A 81 -25.15 8.03 2.33
CA THR A 81 -25.52 6.68 2.77
C THR A 81 -24.35 5.70 2.71
N TYR A 82 -23.13 6.20 2.43
CA TYR A 82 -21.93 5.40 2.25
C TYR A 82 -22.00 4.44 1.04
N HIS A 83 -22.86 4.72 0.05
CA HIS A 83 -22.81 4.02 -1.23
C HIS A 83 -21.71 4.62 -2.10
N LYS A 84 -20.88 3.76 -2.70
CA LYS A 84 -19.83 4.18 -3.63
C LYS A 84 -20.47 4.75 -4.89
N ILE A 85 -20.16 6.00 -5.21
CA ILE A 85 -20.69 6.72 -6.38
C ILE A 85 -19.64 6.97 -7.47
N GLY A 86 -18.36 6.72 -7.18
CA GLY A 86 -17.29 6.84 -8.16
C GLY A 86 -15.93 6.48 -7.60
N SER A 87 -14.94 6.44 -8.48
CA SER A 87 -13.54 6.24 -8.10
C SER A 87 -12.58 6.80 -9.14
N SER A 88 -11.35 7.07 -8.72
CA SER A 88 -10.27 7.54 -9.58
C SER A 88 -8.94 6.99 -9.11
N ASN A 89 -8.03 6.71 -10.04
CA ASN A 89 -6.70 6.22 -9.74
C ASN A 89 -5.65 7.31 -10.00
N ARG A 90 -4.60 7.32 -9.18
CA ARG A 90 -3.42 8.18 -9.34
C ARG A 90 -2.17 7.38 -9.04
N ILE A 91 -1.14 7.61 -9.85
CA ILE A 91 0.21 7.12 -9.58
C ILE A 91 0.95 8.23 -8.86
N LEU A 92 1.50 7.91 -7.69
CA LEU A 92 2.32 8.83 -6.93
C LEU A 92 3.71 8.95 -7.57
N PRO A 93 4.23 10.17 -7.78
CA PRO A 93 5.53 10.35 -8.41
C PRO A 93 6.69 10.05 -7.47
N GLN A 94 6.47 10.08 -6.15
CA GLN A 94 7.52 9.81 -5.16
C GLN A 94 7.61 8.32 -4.82
N ALA A 95 8.84 7.83 -4.68
CA ALA A 95 9.12 6.54 -4.05
C ALA A 95 9.17 6.69 -2.51
N ILE A 96 8.99 5.58 -1.80
CA ILE A 96 9.10 5.50 -0.34
C ILE A 96 10.09 4.40 0.05
N GLY A 97 11.16 4.78 0.74
CA GLY A 97 12.18 3.85 1.23
C GLY A 97 11.70 3.00 2.41
N PRO A 98 12.49 2.01 2.86
CA PRO A 98 12.15 1.20 4.03
C PRO A 98 11.97 2.05 5.28
N ARG A 99 10.99 1.70 6.12
CA ARG A 99 10.67 2.39 7.38
C ARG A 99 10.42 3.90 7.25
N ALA A 100 10.20 4.41 6.04
CA ALA A 100 9.99 5.82 5.79
C ALA A 100 8.50 6.19 5.86
N ALA A 101 8.23 7.47 6.12
CA ALA A 101 6.91 8.07 6.01
C ALA A 101 6.95 9.23 5.01
N LEU A 102 6.03 9.21 4.05
CA LEU A 102 5.89 10.20 2.99
C LEU A 102 4.57 10.96 3.17
N PRO A 103 4.61 12.27 3.53
CA PRO A 103 3.42 13.10 3.48
C PRO A 103 3.08 13.44 2.02
N VAL A 104 1.92 13.00 1.58
CA VAL A 104 1.36 13.28 0.26
C VAL A 104 0.29 14.35 0.40
N ARG A 105 0.45 15.48 -0.29
CA ARG A 105 -0.43 16.65 -0.11
C ARG A 105 -0.93 17.16 -1.45
N ASP A 106 -2.12 17.75 -1.39
CA ASP A 106 -2.75 18.52 -2.46
C ASP A 106 -2.84 17.77 -3.81
N ILE A 107 -3.12 16.46 -3.78
CA ILE A 107 -3.41 15.70 -5.01
C ILE A 107 -4.75 16.16 -5.56
N GLN A 108 -4.71 16.79 -6.73
CA GLN A 108 -5.92 17.16 -7.46
C GLN A 108 -6.48 15.94 -8.20
N ASP A 109 -7.77 15.68 -8.02
CA ASP A 109 -8.44 14.51 -8.58
C ASP A 109 -9.79 14.85 -9.22
N GLY A 110 -9.74 15.52 -10.36
CA GLY A 110 -10.90 15.77 -11.20
C GLY A 110 -12.01 16.59 -10.54
N PRO A 111 -13.15 16.78 -11.23
CA PRO A 111 -14.28 17.53 -10.69
C PRO A 111 -14.97 16.78 -9.54
N VAL A 112 -15.47 17.54 -8.57
CA VAL A 112 -16.26 16.99 -7.46
C VAL A 112 -17.61 16.50 -7.98
N MET A 113 -17.95 15.24 -7.69
CA MET A 113 -19.32 14.75 -7.86
C MET A 113 -20.25 15.42 -6.84
N PRO A 114 -21.37 16.06 -7.23
CA PRO A 114 -22.22 16.82 -6.31
C PRO A 114 -22.75 16.01 -5.12
N ALA A 115 -22.99 14.71 -5.33
CA ALA A 115 -23.48 13.78 -4.31
C ALA A 115 -22.39 13.30 -3.34
N ALA A 116 -21.09 13.53 -3.61
CA ALA A 116 -20.02 13.06 -2.75
C ALA A 116 -20.05 13.72 -1.37
N ARG A 117 -19.88 12.92 -0.33
CA ARG A 117 -19.90 13.29 1.10
C ARG A 117 -18.70 12.77 1.87
N SER A 118 -18.07 11.70 1.41
CA SER A 118 -16.78 11.23 1.92
C SER A 118 -15.94 10.63 0.80
N ALA A 119 -14.65 10.44 1.10
CA ALA A 119 -13.74 9.71 0.24
C ALA A 119 -12.81 8.82 1.07
N THR A 120 -12.36 7.71 0.49
CA THR A 120 -11.30 6.86 1.03
C THR A 120 -10.15 6.77 0.05
N VAL A 121 -8.97 6.39 0.54
CA VAL A 121 -7.80 6.14 -0.29
C VAL A 121 -7.27 4.73 0.01
N THR A 122 -6.90 4.00 -1.04
CA THR A 122 -6.35 2.64 -0.93
C THR A 122 -5.18 2.46 -1.87
N VAL A 123 -4.17 1.68 -1.48
CA VAL A 123 -3.13 1.21 -2.40
C VAL A 123 -3.74 0.15 -3.33
N VAL A 124 -3.45 0.25 -4.62
CA VAL A 124 -3.88 -0.70 -5.67
C VAL A 124 -2.71 -1.55 -6.13
N LYS A 125 -1.54 -0.95 -6.31
CA LYS A 125 -0.31 -1.66 -6.63
C LYS A 125 0.88 -0.74 -6.40
N ALA A 126 2.06 -1.34 -6.29
CA ALA A 126 3.32 -0.63 -6.34
C ALA A 126 4.40 -1.58 -6.87
N GLU A 127 5.43 -1.02 -7.48
CA GLU A 127 6.65 -1.75 -7.80
C GLU A 127 7.60 -1.68 -6.60
N SER A 128 8.37 -2.75 -6.37
CA SER A 128 9.22 -2.88 -5.20
C SER A 128 10.66 -3.17 -5.60
N ASP A 129 11.60 -2.47 -4.98
CA ASP A 129 13.03 -2.76 -5.07
C ASP A 129 13.56 -3.15 -3.70
N ARG A 130 14.44 -4.15 -3.66
CA ARG A 130 15.15 -4.46 -2.41
C ARG A 130 16.08 -3.29 -2.10
N ALA A 131 15.93 -2.73 -0.90
CA ALA A 131 16.79 -1.67 -0.44
C ALA A 131 18.23 -2.19 -0.28
N VAL A 132 19.17 -1.48 -0.88
CA VAL A 132 20.59 -1.71 -0.65
C VAL A 132 20.92 -1.07 0.70
N LEU A 133 21.24 -1.90 1.71
CA LEU A 133 21.72 -1.39 2.99
C LEU A 133 23.04 -0.64 2.74
N PRO A 134 23.19 0.61 3.20
CA PRO A 134 24.51 1.23 3.23
C PRO A 134 25.40 0.44 4.20
N GLU A 135 26.59 0.07 3.74
CA GLU A 135 27.64 -0.60 4.55
C GLU A 135 28.07 0.23 5.76
#